data_AF-A0A918YT87-F1
#
_entry.id   AF-A0A918YT87-F1
#
_cell.length_a   1.000
_cell.length_b   1.000
_cell.length_c   1.000
_cell.angle_alpha   90.00
_cell.angle_beta   90.00
_cell.angle_gamma   90.00
#
_symmetry.space_group_name_H-M   'P 1'
#
loop_
_entity.id
_entity.type
_entity.pdbx_description
1 polymer ?
#
loop_
_entity_poly.entity_id
_entity_poly.type
_entity_poly.pdbx_seq_one_letter_code
_entity_poly.pdbx_strand_id
1 'polypeptide(L)'
;MPEPLRRSIHQLVSEAVQNCQEVLRYTEPDQAHTWKRMTLYRATDAADTMNMAAMLIAAYCQRTGMSRDTLESYLQLVQQQDRAKGPGEGEWAHLAGLLGEDAPVASEAGTWASMQFRSGQRHAEEARQPDDDPQKLFTEACVHGLRARLCEDVDSLDGYLPPHVARLARKVAEVLEEPQTATA
;
A
#
# COMPACT_ATOMS: atom_id res chain seq x y z
N MET A 1 -10.60 17.85 -14.58
CA MET A 1 -11.52 17.13 -13.67
C MET A 1 -12.43 18.14 -12.99
N PRO A 2 -13.77 17.96 -12.95
CA PRO A 2 -14.67 18.89 -12.26
C PRO A 2 -14.43 18.89 -10.76
N GLU A 3 -14.73 20.02 -10.11
CA GLU A 3 -14.44 20.24 -8.68
C GLU A 3 -15.05 19.18 -7.75
N PRO A 4 -16.33 18.76 -7.90
CA PRO A 4 -16.89 17.73 -7.02
C PRO A 4 -16.15 16.39 -7.15
N LEU A 5 -15.84 15.97 -8.39
CA LEU A 5 -15.08 14.75 -8.63
C LEU A 5 -13.67 14.87 -8.03
N ARG A 6 -12.99 15.99 -8.24
CA ARG A 6 -11.65 16.23 -7.70
C ARG A 6 -11.62 16.09 -6.18
N ARG A 7 -12.58 16.71 -5.46
CA ARG A 7 -12.67 16.60 -4.00
C ARG A 7 -12.96 15.17 -3.54
N SER A 8 -13.87 14.46 -4.21
CA SER A 8 -14.15 13.06 -3.89
C SER A 8 -12.93 12.16 -4.10
N ILE A 9 -12.16 12.36 -5.18
CA ILE A 9 -10.91 11.62 -5.40
C ILE A 9 -9.88 11.94 -4.33
N HIS A 10 -9.72 13.21 -3.94
CA HIS A 10 -8.82 13.58 -2.84
C HIS A 10 -9.19 12.89 -1.52
N GLN A 11 -10.48 12.81 -1.20
CA GLN A 11 -10.98 12.13 0.00
C GLN A 11 -10.66 10.64 -0.03
N LEU A 12 -11.00 9.96 -1.13
CA LEU A 12 -10.75 8.52 -1.29
C LEU A 12 -9.26 8.19 -1.25
N VAL A 13 -8.42 8.99 -1.92
CA VAL A 13 -6.96 8.78 -1.86
C VAL A 13 -6.43 8.97 -0.44
N SER A 14 -6.94 9.97 0.30
CA SER A 14 -6.54 10.19 1.69
C SER A 14 -6.94 9.03 2.60
N GLU A 15 -8.15 8.48 2.42
CA GLU A 15 -8.63 7.29 3.12
C GLU A 15 -7.80 6.04 2.78
N ALA A 16 -7.45 5.84 1.51
CA ALA A 16 -6.58 4.74 1.11
C ALA A 16 -5.19 4.84 1.76
N VAL A 17 -4.62 6.04 1.85
CA VAL A 17 -3.34 6.28 2.53
C VAL A 17 -3.44 5.99 4.03
N GLN A 18 -4.55 6.35 4.69
CA GLN A 18 -4.78 6.00 6.10
C GLN A 18 -4.87 4.47 6.30
N ASN A 19 -5.53 3.76 5.39
CA ASN A 19 -5.57 2.30 5.42
C ASN A 19 -4.17 1.69 5.21
N CYS A 20 -3.38 2.20 4.27
CA CYS A 20 -1.99 1.79 4.07
C CYS A 20 -1.11 2.05 5.32
N GLN A 21 -1.31 3.18 6.00
CA GLN A 21 -0.65 3.49 7.27
C GLN A 21 -0.93 2.42 8.33
N GLU A 22 -2.17 1.93 8.42
CA GLU A 22 -2.49 0.84 9.35
C GLU A 22 -1.86 -0.49 8.93
N VAL A 23 -1.76 -0.79 7.64
CA VAL A 23 -1.03 -1.97 7.16
C VAL A 23 0.41 -1.95 7.67
N LEU A 24 1.12 -0.84 7.48
CA LEU A 24 2.50 -0.67 7.99
C LEU A 24 2.54 -0.88 9.50
N ARG A 25 1.62 -0.25 10.25
CA ARG A 25 1.58 -0.38 11.71
C ARG A 25 1.40 -1.83 12.17
N TYR A 26 0.49 -2.57 11.55
CA TYR A 26 0.17 -3.93 11.96
C TYR A 26 1.20 -4.96 11.49
N THR A 27 2.08 -4.62 10.52
CA THR A 27 3.22 -5.47 10.17
C THR A 27 4.39 -5.37 11.16
N GLU A 28 4.34 -4.43 12.11
CA GLU A 28 5.41 -4.24 13.08
C GLU A 28 5.50 -5.38 14.12
N PRO A 29 6.71 -5.68 14.65
CA PRO A 29 6.94 -6.83 15.53
C PRO A 29 6.05 -6.85 16.78
N ASP A 30 5.70 -5.69 17.33
CA ASP A 30 4.88 -5.58 18.53
C ASP A 30 3.38 -5.89 18.28
N GLN A 31 2.96 -6.03 17.02
CA GLN A 31 1.59 -6.37 16.61
C GLN A 31 1.43 -7.84 16.20
N ALA A 32 2.38 -8.70 16.59
CA ALA A 32 2.47 -10.09 16.14
C ALA A 32 1.20 -10.95 16.31
N HIS A 33 0.29 -10.59 17.23
CA HIS A 33 -0.94 -11.35 17.47
C HIS A 33 -2.12 -10.98 16.55
N THR A 34 -2.13 -9.76 16.00
CA THR A 34 -3.28 -9.22 15.24
C THR A 34 -2.97 -9.00 13.77
N TRP A 35 -1.69 -9.02 13.38
CA TRP A 35 -1.24 -8.62 12.06
C TRP A 35 -2.05 -9.30 10.95
N LYS A 36 -2.19 -10.63 10.95
CA LYS A 36 -2.87 -11.36 9.86
C LYS A 36 -4.25 -10.81 9.55
N ARG A 37 -5.08 -10.62 10.57
CA ARG A 37 -6.45 -10.16 10.40
C ARG A 37 -6.48 -8.69 9.99
N MET A 38 -5.71 -7.86 10.70
CA MET A 38 -5.77 -6.42 10.51
C MET A 38 -5.10 -5.96 9.22
N THR A 39 -3.94 -6.53 8.85
CA THR A 39 -3.27 -6.22 7.60
C THR A 39 -4.11 -6.65 6.40
N LEU A 40 -4.78 -7.82 6.45
CA LEU A 40 -5.69 -8.23 5.40
C LEU A 40 -6.87 -7.27 5.25
N TYR A 41 -7.56 -6.92 6.35
CA TYR A 41 -8.68 -5.96 6.29
C TYR A 41 -8.25 -4.60 5.74
N ARG A 42 -7.15 -4.03 6.26
CA ARG A 42 -6.71 -2.69 5.86
C ARG A 42 -6.13 -2.65 4.45
N ALA A 43 -5.42 -3.68 4.02
CA ALA A 43 -4.94 -3.77 2.65
C ALA A 43 -6.12 -3.89 1.66
N THR A 44 -7.16 -4.65 2.00
CA THR A 44 -8.36 -4.74 1.16
C THR A 44 -9.16 -3.44 1.14
N ASP A 45 -9.32 -2.76 2.29
CA ASP A 45 -9.98 -1.46 2.38
C ASP A 45 -9.26 -0.41 1.50
N ALA A 46 -7.92 -0.36 1.57
CA ALA A 46 -7.12 0.51 0.73
C ALA A 46 -7.32 0.22 -0.77
N ALA A 47 -7.28 -1.06 -1.15
CA ALA A 47 -7.46 -1.49 -2.53
C ALA A 47 -8.86 -1.16 -3.05
N ASP A 48 -9.92 -1.39 -2.26
CA ASP A 48 -11.30 -1.08 -2.63
C ASP A 48 -11.55 0.41 -2.74
N THR A 49 -10.96 1.20 -1.84
CA THR A 49 -11.05 2.67 -1.88
C THR A 49 -10.39 3.23 -3.14
N MET A 50 -9.19 2.75 -3.49
CA MET A 50 -8.52 3.14 -4.74
C MET A 50 -9.25 2.66 -5.99
N ASN A 51 -9.84 1.45 -5.95
CA ASN A 51 -10.68 0.95 -7.02
C ASN A 51 -11.91 1.85 -7.22
N MET A 52 -12.56 2.29 -6.14
CA MET A 52 -13.68 3.24 -6.22
C MET A 52 -13.24 4.57 -6.85
N ALA A 53 -12.08 5.10 -6.46
CA ALA A 53 -11.52 6.31 -7.07
C ALA A 53 -11.29 6.13 -8.58
N ALA A 54 -10.67 5.03 -8.99
CA ALA A 54 -10.45 4.70 -10.41
C ALA A 54 -11.78 4.59 -11.17
N MET A 55 -12.77 3.91 -10.59
CA MET A 55 -14.10 3.74 -11.21
C MET A 55 -14.88 5.05 -11.34
N LEU A 56 -14.78 5.98 -10.38
CA LEU A 56 -15.38 7.31 -10.49
C LEU A 56 -14.74 8.14 -11.61
N ILE A 57 -13.41 8.09 -11.74
CA ILE A 57 -12.69 8.74 -12.84
C ILE A 57 -13.12 8.14 -14.17
N ALA A 58 -13.15 6.81 -14.27
CA ALA A 58 -13.56 6.10 -15.48
C ALA A 58 -15.01 6.44 -15.88
N ALA A 59 -15.95 6.41 -14.92
CA ALA A 59 -17.35 6.76 -15.16
C ALA A 59 -17.49 8.20 -15.67
N TYR A 60 -16.73 9.14 -15.11
CA TYR A 60 -16.69 10.51 -15.62
C TYR A 60 -16.14 10.58 -17.06
N CYS A 61 -15.02 9.90 -17.34
CA CYS A 61 -14.41 9.85 -18.66
C CYS A 61 -15.36 9.26 -19.72
N GLN A 62 -16.07 8.16 -19.41
CA GLN A 62 -17.12 7.59 -20.28
C GLN A 62 -18.21 8.61 -20.56
N ARG A 63 -18.71 9.27 -19.51
CA ARG A 63 -19.75 10.30 -19.63
C ARG A 63 -19.31 11.46 -20.54
N THR A 64 -18.01 11.78 -20.56
CA THR A 64 -17.44 12.82 -21.44
C THR A 64 -16.99 12.32 -22.81
N GLY A 65 -17.32 11.07 -23.18
CA GLY A 65 -17.12 10.53 -24.52
C GLY A 65 -15.81 9.76 -24.75
N MET A 66 -15.07 9.41 -23.69
CA MET A 66 -13.91 8.51 -23.84
C MET A 66 -14.39 7.11 -24.26
N SER A 67 -13.71 6.51 -25.24
CA SER A 67 -14.05 5.17 -25.71
C SER A 67 -13.79 4.13 -24.63
N ARG A 68 -14.55 3.03 -24.70
CA ARG A 68 -14.39 1.89 -23.80
C ARG A 68 -12.99 1.29 -23.91
N ASP A 69 -12.49 1.05 -25.11
CA ASP A 69 -11.19 0.42 -25.33
C ASP A 69 -10.04 1.23 -24.71
N THR A 70 -10.09 2.56 -24.83
CA THR A 70 -9.10 3.45 -24.18
C THR A 70 -9.20 3.37 -22.66
N LEU A 71 -10.40 3.29 -22.10
CA LEU A 71 -10.58 3.14 -20.66
C LEU A 71 -10.11 1.78 -20.15
N GLU A 72 -10.39 0.70 -20.86
CA GLU A 72 -9.93 -0.63 -20.49
C GLU A 72 -8.39 -0.70 -20.48
N SER A 73 -7.74 0.00 -21.40
CA SER A 73 -6.28 0.18 -21.40
C SER A 73 -5.78 0.90 -20.15
N TYR A 74 -6.43 2.00 -19.72
CA TYR A 74 -6.01 2.76 -18.54
C TYR A 74 -6.35 2.08 -17.22
N LEU A 75 -7.45 1.34 -17.17
CA LEU A 75 -7.84 0.54 -16.01
C LEU A 75 -7.01 -0.75 -15.87
N GLN A 76 -6.19 -1.07 -16.88
CA GLN A 76 -5.33 -2.25 -16.89
C GLN A 76 -6.10 -3.55 -16.56
N LEU A 77 -7.32 -3.72 -17.10
CA LEU A 77 -8.22 -4.81 -16.71
C LEU A 77 -7.64 -6.22 -16.91
N VAL A 78 -6.66 -6.37 -17.81
CA VAL A 78 -5.94 -7.63 -18.04
C VAL A 78 -5.10 -8.05 -16.82
N GLN A 79 -4.70 -7.10 -15.97
CA GLN A 79 -3.92 -7.33 -14.76
C GLN A 79 -4.80 -7.51 -13.51
N GLN A 80 -6.12 -7.30 -13.64
CA GLN A 80 -7.04 -7.43 -12.50
C GLN A 80 -7.12 -8.88 -12.03
N GLN A 81 -6.93 -9.09 -10.73
CA GLN A 81 -7.11 -10.39 -10.08
C GLN A 81 -8.34 -10.34 -9.17
N ASP A 82 -9.15 -11.40 -9.22
CA ASP A 82 -10.31 -11.56 -8.34
C ASP A 82 -9.87 -12.10 -6.98
N ARG A 83 -9.88 -11.23 -5.97
CA ARG A 83 -9.49 -11.57 -4.60
C ARG A 83 -10.34 -12.69 -4.00
N ALA A 84 -11.59 -12.86 -4.43
CA ALA A 84 -12.47 -13.92 -3.93
C ALA A 84 -11.98 -15.33 -4.33
N LYS A 85 -11.11 -15.43 -5.34
CA LYS A 85 -10.47 -16.69 -5.76
C LYS A 85 -9.28 -17.08 -4.88
N GLY A 86 -8.84 -16.19 -4.00
CA GLY A 86 -7.65 -16.40 -3.16
C GLY A 86 -6.33 -16.19 -3.92
N PRO A 87 -5.18 -16.45 -3.26
CA PRO A 87 -3.86 -16.30 -3.87
C PRO A 87 -3.67 -17.29 -5.03
N GLY A 88 -3.17 -16.78 -6.16
CA GLY A 88 -2.86 -17.58 -7.35
C GLY A 88 -1.42 -18.08 -7.36
N GLU A 89 -1.06 -18.77 -8.44
CA GLU A 89 0.30 -19.34 -8.61
C GLU A 89 1.40 -18.27 -8.55
N GLY A 90 1.12 -17.05 -9.03
CA GLY A 90 2.07 -15.94 -8.99
C GLY A 90 2.38 -15.50 -7.56
N GLU A 91 1.37 -15.34 -6.72
CA GLU A 91 1.53 -14.96 -5.31
C GLU A 91 2.26 -16.05 -4.52
N TRP A 92 1.91 -17.33 -4.75
CA TRP A 92 2.61 -18.46 -4.12
C TRP A 92 4.07 -18.56 -4.55
N ALA A 93 4.35 -18.38 -5.84
CA ALA A 93 5.71 -18.36 -6.36
C ALA A 93 6.53 -17.20 -5.76
N HIS A 94 5.94 -16.00 -5.69
CA HIS A 94 6.58 -14.84 -5.08
C HIS A 94 6.89 -15.07 -3.60
N LEU A 95 5.93 -15.62 -2.84
CA LEU A 95 6.10 -15.95 -1.43
C LEU A 95 7.22 -16.99 -1.22
N ALA A 96 7.26 -18.04 -2.03
CA ALA A 96 8.31 -19.05 -1.98
C ALA A 96 9.70 -18.41 -2.20
N GLY A 97 9.82 -17.52 -3.18
CA GLY A 97 11.05 -16.76 -3.42
C GLY A 97 11.45 -15.86 -2.24
N LEU A 98 10.47 -15.20 -1.61
CA LEU A 98 10.68 -14.33 -0.45
C LEU A 98 11.17 -15.11 0.79
N LEU A 99 10.63 -16.31 1.01
CA LEU A 99 10.95 -17.16 2.15
C LEU A 99 12.17 -18.07 1.91
N GLY A 100 12.73 -18.10 0.69
CA GLY A 100 13.85 -18.96 0.33
C GLY A 100 13.45 -20.44 0.20
N GLU A 101 12.18 -20.71 -0.10
CA GLU A 101 11.65 -22.04 -0.34
C GLU A 101 11.98 -22.52 -1.78
N ASP A 102 11.71 -23.80 -2.05
CA ASP A 102 11.96 -24.39 -3.35
C ASP A 102 11.11 -23.72 -4.45
N ALA A 103 11.70 -23.58 -5.63
CA ALA A 103 11.00 -23.02 -6.77
C ALA A 103 9.79 -23.90 -7.16
N PRO A 104 8.65 -23.30 -7.55
CA PRO A 104 7.50 -24.07 -8.01
C PRO A 104 7.88 -24.91 -9.24
N VAL A 105 7.37 -26.16 -9.28
CA VAL A 105 7.59 -27.07 -10.40
C VAL A 105 7.02 -26.44 -11.68
N ALA A 106 7.84 -26.34 -12.73
CA ALA A 106 7.47 -25.66 -13.97
C ALA A 106 6.22 -26.32 -14.61
N SER A 107 5.09 -25.61 -14.57
CA SER A 107 3.89 -25.89 -15.39
C SER A 107 3.95 -25.09 -16.70
N GLU A 108 2.94 -25.18 -17.57
CA GLU A 108 2.83 -24.34 -18.77
C GLU A 108 2.76 -22.83 -18.44
N ALA A 109 2.39 -22.46 -17.20
CA ALA A 109 2.52 -21.11 -16.64
C ALA A 109 3.94 -20.76 -16.18
N GLY A 110 4.91 -21.64 -16.46
CA GLY A 110 6.25 -21.65 -15.87
C GLY A 110 7.05 -20.37 -16.08
N THR A 111 6.81 -19.62 -17.15
CA THR A 111 7.52 -18.35 -17.39
C THR A 111 7.08 -17.25 -16.42
N TRP A 112 5.77 -17.12 -16.15
CA TRP A 112 5.23 -16.11 -15.24
C TRP A 112 5.54 -16.45 -13.77
N ALA A 113 5.27 -17.69 -13.36
CA ALA A 113 5.58 -18.15 -12.01
C ALA A 113 7.09 -18.04 -11.70
N SER A 114 7.97 -18.38 -12.66
CA SER A 114 9.42 -18.20 -12.49
C SER A 114 9.82 -16.74 -12.35
N MET A 115 9.19 -15.81 -13.08
CA MET A 115 9.44 -14.38 -12.93
C MET A 115 9.02 -13.89 -11.53
N GLN A 116 7.86 -14.32 -11.05
CA GLN A 116 7.39 -13.96 -9.71
C GLN A 116 8.28 -14.53 -8.60
N PHE A 117 8.72 -15.78 -8.72
CA PHE A 117 9.68 -16.39 -7.79
C PHE A 117 10.98 -15.58 -7.70
N ARG A 118 11.58 -15.23 -8.86
CA ARG A 118 12.79 -14.39 -8.89
C ARG A 118 12.56 -13.00 -8.32
N SER A 119 11.37 -12.42 -8.52
CA SER A 119 11.01 -11.14 -7.90
C SER A 119 10.97 -11.26 -6.38
N GLY A 120 10.41 -12.34 -5.84
CA GLY A 120 10.41 -12.63 -4.41
C GLY A 120 11.82 -12.76 -3.83
N GLN A 121 12.72 -13.47 -4.53
CA GLN A 121 14.13 -13.58 -4.13
C GLN A 121 14.82 -12.21 -4.08
N ARG A 122 14.62 -11.37 -5.12
CA ARG A 122 15.16 -10.01 -5.14
C ARG A 122 14.64 -9.18 -3.98
N HIS A 123 13.34 -9.20 -3.70
CA HIS A 123 12.79 -8.49 -2.55
C HIS A 123 13.33 -9.02 -1.22
N ALA A 124 13.61 -10.32 -1.09
CA ALA A 124 14.26 -10.87 0.10
C ALA A 124 15.71 -10.35 0.27
N GLU A 125 16.44 -10.19 -0.84
CA GLU A 125 17.79 -9.60 -0.83
C GLU A 125 17.74 -8.11 -0.46
N GLU A 126 16.85 -7.34 -1.08
CA GLU A 126 16.61 -5.92 -0.78
C GLU A 126 16.17 -5.71 0.68
N ALA A 127 15.33 -6.59 1.23
CA ALA A 127 14.92 -6.50 2.64
C ALA A 127 16.08 -6.70 3.63
N ARG A 128 17.15 -7.40 3.23
CA ARG A 128 18.37 -7.56 4.06
C ARG A 128 19.31 -6.36 3.97
N GLN A 129 19.21 -5.59 2.89
CA GLN A 129 19.96 -4.36 2.66
C GLN A 129 18.95 -3.23 2.45
N PRO A 130 18.28 -2.76 3.53
CA PRO A 130 17.23 -1.76 3.41
C PRO A 130 17.77 -0.59 2.59
N ASP A 131 17.13 -0.35 1.44
CA ASP A 131 17.53 0.68 0.50
C ASP A 131 17.48 2.04 1.19
N ASP A 132 18.55 2.80 1.06
CA ASP A 132 18.67 4.17 1.56
C ASP A 132 17.95 5.17 0.63
N ASP A 133 17.08 4.70 -0.28
CA ASP A 133 16.27 5.56 -1.15
C ASP A 133 15.58 6.65 -0.30
N PRO A 134 16.03 7.90 -0.41
CA PRO A 134 15.52 8.97 0.43
C PRO A 134 14.02 9.13 0.26
N GLN A 135 13.46 8.89 -0.95
CA GLN A 135 12.05 9.09 -1.21
C GLN A 135 11.18 8.10 -0.42
N LYS A 136 11.57 6.81 -0.42
CA LYS A 136 10.91 5.79 0.40
C LYS A 136 11.00 6.12 1.88
N LEU A 137 12.20 6.45 2.37
CA LEU A 137 12.44 6.80 3.77
C LEU A 137 11.59 8.01 4.22
N PHE A 138 11.54 9.06 3.41
CA PHE A 138 10.70 10.23 3.70
C PHE A 138 9.22 9.88 3.71
N THR A 139 8.78 9.02 2.78
CA THR A 139 7.38 8.60 2.69
C THR A 139 6.97 7.83 3.95
N GLU A 140 7.76 6.82 4.35
CA GLU A 140 7.49 6.04 5.57
C GLU A 140 7.54 6.91 6.82
N ALA A 141 8.55 7.78 6.95
CA ALA A 141 8.64 8.71 8.08
C ALA A 141 7.43 9.65 8.17
N CYS A 142 6.97 10.18 7.04
CA CYS A 142 5.77 11.01 6.98
C CYS A 142 4.53 10.25 7.44
N VAL A 143 4.36 9.01 6.96
CA VAL A 143 3.22 8.16 7.32
C VAL A 143 3.24 7.79 8.81
N HIS A 144 4.38 7.38 9.36
CA HIS A 144 4.49 7.06 10.78
C HIS A 144 4.36 8.29 11.68
N GLY A 145 4.98 9.41 11.31
CA GLY A 145 4.91 10.67 12.05
C GLY A 145 3.47 11.22 12.12
N LEU A 146 2.75 11.19 10.99
CA LEU A 146 1.34 11.54 10.96
C LEU A 146 0.52 10.66 11.91
N ARG A 147 0.74 9.33 11.89
CA ARG A 147 0.03 8.40 12.76
C ARG A 147 0.27 8.73 14.23
N ALA A 148 1.54 8.85 14.58
CA ALA A 148 1.96 9.08 15.95
C ALA A 148 1.40 10.39 16.50
N ARG A 149 1.36 11.45 15.67
CA ARG A 149 0.74 12.72 16.06
C ARG A 149 -0.76 12.58 16.29
N LEU A 150 -1.48 11.89 15.41
CA LEU A 150 -2.94 11.69 15.53
C LEU A 150 -3.33 10.79 16.71
N CYS A 151 -2.47 9.84 17.09
CA CYS A 151 -2.69 8.93 18.21
C CYS A 151 -2.10 9.42 19.54
N GLU A 152 -1.47 10.60 19.56
CA GLU A 152 -0.72 11.13 20.72
C GLU A 152 0.35 10.16 21.25
N ASP A 153 0.95 9.38 20.36
CA ASP A 153 1.83 8.25 20.67
C ASP A 153 3.16 8.37 19.94
N VAL A 154 3.83 9.52 20.12
CA VAL A 154 5.14 9.81 19.51
C VAL A 154 6.25 9.00 20.16
N ASP A 155 6.16 8.72 21.45
CA ASP A 155 7.20 8.03 22.18
C ASP A 155 7.30 6.52 21.86
N SER A 156 6.24 5.91 21.29
CA SER A 156 6.29 4.51 20.89
C SER A 156 7.09 4.26 19.60
N LEU A 157 7.36 5.30 18.80
CA LEU A 157 8.05 5.17 17.51
C LEU A 157 9.40 4.46 17.64
N ASP A 158 10.15 4.74 18.70
CA ASP A 158 11.47 4.12 18.96
C ASP A 158 11.37 2.64 19.35
N GLY A 159 10.19 2.17 19.74
CA GLY A 159 9.96 0.79 20.19
C GLY A 159 9.78 -0.21 19.06
N TYR A 160 9.40 0.24 17.87
CA TYR A 160 9.12 -0.66 16.74
C TYR A 160 9.79 -0.26 15.41
N LEU A 161 10.18 1.01 15.21
CA LEU A 161 10.84 1.44 13.97
C LEU A 161 12.37 1.34 14.05
N PRO A 162 13.05 1.20 12.89
CA PRO A 162 14.49 1.43 12.80
C PRO A 162 14.87 2.84 13.30
N PRO A 163 16.01 3.01 14.01
CA PRO A 163 16.35 4.27 14.68
C PRO A 163 16.42 5.51 13.79
N HIS A 164 16.77 5.35 12.50
CA HIS A 164 16.84 6.46 11.55
C HIS A 164 15.44 6.88 11.07
N VAL A 165 14.53 5.93 10.84
CA VAL A 165 13.12 6.20 10.49
C VAL A 165 12.38 6.80 11.68
N ALA A 166 12.55 6.25 12.89
CA ALA A 166 11.93 6.77 14.12
C ALA A 166 12.26 8.26 14.32
N ARG A 167 13.54 8.63 14.15
CA ARG A 167 14.00 10.02 14.27
C ARG A 167 13.35 10.95 13.25
N LEU A 168 13.21 10.52 12.00
CA LEU A 168 12.55 11.31 10.96
C LEU A 168 11.04 11.42 11.24
N ALA A 169 10.39 10.32 11.63
CA ALA A 169 8.97 10.29 11.98
C ALA A 169 8.65 11.20 13.18
N ARG A 170 9.50 11.23 14.21
CA ARG A 170 9.37 12.17 15.35
C ARG A 170 9.44 13.62 14.89
N LYS A 171 10.43 13.95 14.06
CA LYS A 171 10.55 15.30 13.47
C LYS A 171 9.29 15.70 12.70
N VAL A 172 8.73 14.78 11.92
CA VAL A 172 7.45 15.01 11.24
C VAL A 172 6.34 15.27 12.27
N ALA A 173 6.17 14.39 13.26
CA ALA A 173 5.13 14.52 14.27
C ALA A 173 5.22 15.84 15.05
N GLU A 174 6.43 16.28 15.40
CA GLU A 174 6.69 17.51 16.16
C GLU A 174 6.31 18.79 15.39
N VAL A 175 6.44 18.81 14.07
CA VAL A 175 6.10 19.98 13.25
C VAL A 175 4.65 19.99 12.77
N LEU A 176 3.92 18.88 12.94
CA LEU A 176 2.52 18.79 12.56
C LEU A 176 1.64 19.52 13.59
N GLU A 177 1.09 20.66 13.15
CA GLU A 177 0.06 21.39 13.88
C GLU A 177 -1.27 20.62 13.81
N GLU A 178 -2.09 20.77 14.86
CA GLU A 178 -3.46 20.26 14.83
C GLU A 178 -4.26 21.00 13.76
N PRO A 179 -4.91 20.28 12.82
CA PRO A 179 -5.76 20.93 11.84
C PRO A 179 -6.87 21.69 12.56
N GLN A 180 -6.91 23.02 12.37
CA GLN A 180 -8.04 23.80 12.84
C GLN A 180 -9.28 23.32 12.10
N THR A 181 -10.30 22.89 12.84
CA THR A 181 -11.60 22.59 12.25
C THR A 181 -12.09 23.85 11.54
N ALA A 182 -12.49 23.71 10.27
CA ALA A 182 -13.05 24.83 9.53
C ALA A 182 -14.25 25.37 10.32
N THR A 183 -14.15 26.60 10.82
CA THR A 183 -15.27 27.28 11.48
C THR A 183 -16.39 27.44 10.46
N ALA A 184 -17.55 26.86 10.78
CA ALA A 184 -18.77 26.93 9.96
C ALA A 184 -19.25 28.37 9.78
#